data_AF-A0A953QUN2-F1
#
_entry.id   AF-A0A953QUN2-F1
#
_cell.length_a   1.000
_cell.length_b   1.000
_cell.length_c   1.000
_cell.angle_alpha   90.00
_cell.angle_beta   90.00
_cell.angle_gamma   90.00
#
_symmetry.space_group_name_H-M   'P 1'
#
loop_
_entity.id
_entity.type
_entity.pdbx_description
1 polymer ?
#
loop_
_entity_poly.entity_id
_entity_poly.type
_entity_poly.pdbx_seq_one_letter_code
_entity_poly.pdbx_strand_id
1 'polypeptide(L)'
;MLLIVGSVNANRIATFKRTRKYSRSDYELLLDVIHPFQPLYTVAHVMAEVSNLTDLNGPERIRARDVQRQMLTILTEPEMASARAAGNLNYQALGLVDAAIASVAQEYQCAVLTDDLDLYLALQREGIDAYNFTHVQAQAWGL
;
A
#
# COMPACT_ATOMS: atom_id res chain seq x y z
N MET A 1 -0.98 -3.98 -0.37
CA MET A 1 -1.52 -5.34 -0.66
C MET A 1 -1.16 -6.41 0.39
N LEU A 2 0.09 -6.47 0.89
CA LEU A 2 0.47 -7.39 1.98
C LEU A 2 -0.49 -7.29 3.19
N LEU A 3 -0.81 -6.06 3.62
CA LEU A 3 -1.77 -5.78 4.69
C LEU A 3 -3.11 -6.51 4.50
N ILE A 4 -3.66 -6.48 3.27
CA ILE A 4 -4.98 -7.05 2.98
C ILE A 4 -4.92 -8.58 2.94
N VAL A 5 -3.93 -9.15 2.25
CA VAL A 5 -3.77 -10.61 2.19
C VAL A 5 -3.53 -11.19 3.58
N GLY A 6 -2.68 -10.55 4.38
CA GLY A 6 -2.41 -10.95 5.77
C GLY A 6 -3.65 -10.88 6.65
N SER A 7 -4.43 -9.80 6.55
CA SER A 7 -5.67 -9.63 7.31
C SER A 7 -6.78 -10.61 6.91
N VAL A 8 -6.80 -11.07 5.66
CA VAL A 8 -7.73 -12.11 5.20
C VAL A 8 -7.30 -13.48 5.72
N ASN A 9 -6.05 -13.86 5.42
CA ASN A 9 -5.46 -15.13 5.80
C ASN A 9 -3.92 -15.06 5.69
N ALA A 10 -3.23 -14.84 6.81
CA ALA A 10 -1.77 -14.78 6.85
C ALA A 10 -1.07 -16.04 6.28
N ASN A 11 -1.70 -17.22 6.34
CA ASN A 11 -1.12 -18.44 5.74
C ASN A 11 -1.08 -18.39 4.21
N ARG A 12 -1.82 -17.47 3.57
CA ARG A 12 -1.81 -17.30 2.11
C ARG A 12 -0.69 -16.41 1.62
N ILE A 13 -0.04 -15.62 2.48
CA ILE A 13 0.96 -14.62 2.08
C ILE A 13 2.02 -15.22 1.14
N ALA A 14 2.65 -16.33 1.55
CA ALA A 14 3.71 -17.00 0.78
C ALA A 14 3.23 -17.71 -0.50
N THR A 15 1.92 -17.99 -0.61
CA THR A 15 1.34 -18.73 -1.75
C THR A 15 0.60 -17.83 -2.74
N PHE A 16 0.26 -16.62 -2.35
CA PHE A 16 -0.54 -15.70 -3.15
C PHE A 16 0.36 -14.96 -4.14
N LYS A 17 0.04 -15.04 -5.44
CA LYS A 17 0.93 -14.64 -6.55
C LYS A 17 1.66 -13.32 -6.32
N ARG A 18 0.93 -12.32 -5.83
CA ARG A 18 1.45 -10.96 -5.69
C ARG A 18 2.18 -10.72 -4.36
N THR A 19 1.93 -11.52 -3.31
CA THR A 19 2.59 -11.37 -1.99
C THR A 19 3.59 -12.49 -1.68
N ARG A 20 3.78 -13.46 -2.58
CA ARG A 20 4.65 -14.63 -2.37
C ARG A 20 6.12 -14.34 -2.03
N LYS A 21 6.59 -13.10 -2.28
CA LYS A 21 7.92 -12.63 -1.88
C LYS A 21 8.02 -12.31 -0.38
N TYR A 22 6.88 -12.26 0.32
CA TYR A 22 6.76 -11.99 1.73
C TYR A 22 6.46 -13.26 2.52
N SER A 23 6.85 -13.23 3.79
CA SER A 23 6.57 -14.23 4.82
C SER A 23 5.48 -13.73 5.78
N ARG A 24 5.10 -14.59 6.73
CA ARG A 24 4.23 -14.17 7.84
C ARG A 24 4.91 -13.14 8.74
N SER A 25 6.20 -13.31 9.03
CA SER A 25 6.99 -12.38 9.84
C SER A 25 7.07 -11.00 9.19
N ASP A 26 7.06 -10.92 7.85
CA ASP A 26 6.97 -9.64 7.13
C ASP A 26 5.66 -8.92 7.34
N TYR A 27 4.57 -9.66 7.40
CA TYR A 27 3.27 -9.06 7.71
C TYR A 27 3.22 -8.56 9.15
N GLU A 28 3.78 -9.30 10.10
CA GLU A 28 3.89 -8.88 11.50
C GLU A 28 4.76 -7.61 11.61
N LEU A 29 5.91 -7.57 10.93
CA LEU A 29 6.75 -6.37 10.82
C LEU A 29 5.99 -5.19 10.19
N LEU A 30 5.22 -5.42 9.12
CA LEU A 30 4.41 -4.37 8.51
C LEU A 30 3.42 -3.78 9.51
N LEU A 31 2.75 -4.62 10.32
CA LEU A 31 1.83 -4.15 11.35
C LEU A 31 2.55 -3.30 12.39
N ASP A 32 3.71 -3.74 12.88
CA ASP A 32 4.51 -3.00 13.86
C ASP A 32 4.96 -1.63 13.31
N VAL A 33 5.33 -1.59 12.02
CA VAL A 33 5.74 -0.36 11.34
C VAL A 33 4.59 0.62 11.20
N ILE A 34 3.39 0.19 10.81
CA ILE A 34 2.27 1.11 10.58
C ILE A 34 1.50 1.47 11.85
N HIS A 35 1.58 0.64 12.90
CA HIS A 35 0.84 0.82 14.15
C HIS A 35 0.99 2.21 14.80
N PRO A 36 2.20 2.80 14.93
CA PRO A 36 2.35 4.12 15.56
C PRO A 36 1.86 5.29 14.69
N PHE A 37 1.53 5.07 13.42
CA PHE A 37 1.11 6.12 12.50
C PHE A 37 -0.41 6.21 12.44
N GLN A 38 -0.94 7.37 12.81
CA GLN A 38 -2.35 7.71 12.64
C GLN A 38 -2.47 9.20 12.26
N PRO A 39 -3.36 9.56 11.32
CA PRO A 39 -4.20 8.64 10.53
C PRO A 39 -3.41 7.89 9.45
N LEU A 40 -3.92 6.73 9.05
CA LEU A 40 -3.44 6.00 7.87
C LEU A 40 -4.21 6.45 6.63
N TYR A 41 -3.50 6.72 5.53
CA TYR A 41 -4.08 7.21 4.29
C TYR A 41 -4.17 6.10 3.22
N THR A 42 -5.17 6.22 2.36
CA THR A 42 -5.26 5.48 1.10
C THR A 42 -5.85 6.37 0.01
N VAL A 43 -5.79 5.91 -1.24
CA VAL A 43 -6.53 6.50 -2.36
C VAL A 43 -7.46 5.46 -2.98
N ALA A 44 -8.58 5.91 -3.54
CA ALA A 44 -9.55 5.04 -4.18
C ALA A 44 -8.91 4.16 -5.28
N HIS A 45 -7.86 4.65 -5.96
CA HIS A 45 -7.11 3.88 -6.96
C HIS A 45 -6.42 2.65 -6.37
N VAL A 46 -5.75 2.80 -5.21
CA VAL A 46 -5.12 1.69 -4.49
C VAL A 46 -6.18 0.68 -4.06
N MET A 47 -7.31 1.17 -3.52
CA MET A 47 -8.41 0.29 -3.10
C MET A 47 -9.06 -0.44 -4.28
N ALA A 48 -9.18 0.20 -5.44
CA ALA A 48 -9.66 -0.44 -6.67
C ALA A 48 -8.72 -1.56 -7.12
N GLU A 49 -7.40 -1.35 -7.12
CA GLU A 49 -6.43 -2.40 -7.47
C GLU A 49 -6.47 -3.58 -6.50
N VAL A 50 -6.57 -3.29 -5.20
CA VAL A 50 -6.71 -4.30 -4.14
C VAL A 50 -8.06 -5.03 -4.25
N SER A 51 -9.13 -4.37 -4.68
CA SER A 51 -10.43 -5.00 -4.89
C SER A 51 -10.43 -5.97 -6.08
N ASN A 52 -9.57 -5.70 -7.06
CA ASN A 52 -9.37 -6.51 -8.26
C ASN A 52 -8.39 -7.66 -8.07
N LEU A 53 -8.13 -8.10 -6.83
CA LEU A 53 -7.35 -9.29 -6.54
C LEU A 53 -8.08 -10.55 -7.03
N THR A 54 -7.82 -10.93 -8.29
CA THR A 54 -8.49 -11.99 -9.05
C THR A 54 -8.23 -13.41 -8.54
N ASP A 55 -7.21 -13.60 -7.72
CA ASP A 55 -6.74 -14.93 -7.29
C ASP A 55 -7.50 -15.45 -6.05
N LEU A 56 -8.47 -14.70 -5.54
CA LEU A 56 -9.35 -15.09 -4.43
C LEU A 56 -10.71 -15.56 -4.95
N ASN A 57 -11.12 -16.76 -4.52
CA ASN A 57 -12.35 -17.41 -4.98
C ASN A 57 -13.27 -17.81 -3.82
N GLY A 58 -14.56 -17.96 -4.10
CA GLY A 58 -15.53 -18.49 -3.14
C GLY A 58 -15.58 -17.72 -1.81
N PRO A 59 -15.61 -18.41 -0.65
CA PRO A 59 -15.69 -17.79 0.68
C PRO A 59 -14.53 -16.83 0.99
N GLU A 60 -13.34 -17.11 0.46
CA GLU A 60 -12.15 -16.29 0.69
C GLU A 60 -12.29 -14.90 0.03
N ARG A 61 -12.92 -14.85 -1.15
CA ARG A 61 -13.23 -13.59 -1.84
C ARG A 61 -14.23 -12.75 -1.04
N ILE A 62 -15.23 -13.38 -0.44
CA ILE A 62 -16.22 -12.68 0.42
C ILE A 62 -15.49 -12.09 1.63
N ARG A 63 -14.68 -12.90 2.31
CA ARG A 63 -13.87 -12.44 3.45
C ARG A 63 -12.94 -11.29 3.08
N ALA A 64 -12.33 -11.32 1.89
CA ALA A 64 -11.49 -10.23 1.42
C ALA A 64 -12.26 -8.92 1.22
N ARG A 65 -13.49 -9.00 0.70
CA ARG A 65 -14.37 -7.82 0.59
C ARG A 65 -14.79 -7.29 1.94
N ASP A 66 -15.06 -8.17 2.91
CA ASP A 66 -15.36 -7.75 4.29
C ASP A 66 -14.17 -7.05 4.95
N VAL A 67 -12.96 -7.59 4.80
CA VAL A 67 -11.73 -6.95 5.27
C VAL A 67 -11.54 -5.59 4.60
N GLN A 68 -11.68 -5.49 3.27
CA GLN A 68 -11.58 -4.21 2.56
C GLN A 68 -12.61 -3.19 3.06
N ARG A 69 -13.86 -3.61 3.29
CA ARG A 69 -14.89 -2.76 3.89
C ARG A 69 -14.50 -2.26 5.28
N GLN A 70 -13.94 -3.12 6.12
CA GLN A 70 -13.45 -2.72 7.45
C GLN A 70 -12.26 -1.75 7.35
N MET A 71 -11.33 -1.98 6.42
CA MET A 71 -10.21 -1.07 6.19
C MET A 71 -10.68 0.33 5.80
N LEU A 72 -11.71 0.44 4.95
CA LEU A 72 -12.30 1.73 4.58
C LEU A 72 -12.94 2.49 5.76
N THR A 73 -13.23 1.82 6.89
CA THR A 73 -13.72 2.50 8.10
C THR A 73 -12.60 3.06 8.98
N ILE A 74 -11.36 2.64 8.78
CA ILE A 74 -10.20 3.07 9.58
C ILE A 74 -9.20 3.91 8.78
N LEU A 75 -9.17 3.76 7.46
CA LEU A 75 -8.32 4.54 6.57
C LEU A 75 -8.98 5.89 6.28
N THR A 76 -8.19 6.94 6.28
CA THR A 76 -8.58 8.22 5.69
C THR A 76 -8.39 8.12 4.18
N GLU A 77 -9.47 8.30 3.42
CA GLU A 77 -9.44 8.31 1.95
C GLU A 77 -9.76 9.72 1.45
N PRO A 78 -8.76 10.59 1.27
CA PRO A 78 -8.95 11.88 0.62
C PRO A 78 -9.50 11.73 -0.79
N GLU A 79 -10.34 12.68 -1.20
CA GLU A 79 -10.77 12.75 -2.60
C GLU A 79 -9.57 13.08 -3.50
N MET A 80 -9.24 12.15 -4.38
CA MET A 80 -8.23 12.33 -5.40
C MET A 80 -8.82 11.94 -6.75
N ALA A 81 -9.33 12.92 -7.50
CA ALA A 81 -9.84 12.69 -8.84
C ALA A 81 -8.70 12.24 -9.78
N SER A 82 -8.96 11.28 -10.67
CA SER A 82 -7.93 10.79 -11.61
C SER A 82 -7.34 11.89 -12.48
N ALA A 83 -8.14 12.90 -12.86
CA ALA A 83 -7.65 14.05 -13.62
C ALA A 83 -6.68 14.92 -12.80
N ARG A 84 -6.90 15.04 -11.49
CA ARG A 84 -5.99 15.75 -10.58
C ARG A 84 -4.69 14.96 -10.39
N ALA A 85 -4.80 13.66 -10.13
CA ALA A 85 -3.65 12.76 -10.01
C ALA A 85 -2.79 12.76 -11.30
N ALA A 86 -3.43 12.73 -12.48
CA ALA A 86 -2.72 12.78 -13.76
C ALA A 86 -1.96 14.09 -14.02
N GLY A 87 -2.23 15.15 -13.24
CA GLY A 87 -1.47 16.40 -13.27
C GLY A 87 -0.15 16.36 -12.48
N ASN A 88 0.09 15.31 -11.67
CA ASN A 88 1.34 15.14 -10.94
C ASN A 88 2.47 14.73 -11.89
N LEU A 89 3.68 15.23 -11.63
CA LEU A 89 4.86 15.00 -12.48
C LEU A 89 5.23 13.51 -12.62
N ASN A 90 4.92 12.68 -11.62
CA ASN A 90 5.15 11.24 -11.66
C ASN A 90 4.20 10.49 -12.58
N TYR A 91 3.09 11.08 -13.02
CA TYR A 91 2.09 10.37 -13.81
C TYR A 91 2.68 9.76 -15.08
N GLN A 92 3.53 10.49 -15.80
CA GLN A 92 4.10 10.00 -17.05
C GLN A 92 5.06 8.81 -16.85
N ALA A 93 5.78 8.79 -15.72
CA ALA A 93 6.81 7.80 -15.45
C ALA A 93 6.27 6.57 -14.69
N LEU A 94 5.39 6.81 -13.70
CA LEU A 94 4.94 5.82 -12.73
C LEU A 94 3.46 5.46 -12.87
N GLY A 95 2.68 6.26 -13.61
CA GLY A 95 1.27 6.01 -13.84
C GLY A 95 0.35 6.58 -12.77
N LEU A 96 -0.94 6.25 -12.89
CA LEU A 96 -2.02 6.94 -12.18
C LEU A 96 -2.00 6.74 -10.66
N VAL A 97 -1.76 5.51 -10.21
CA VAL A 97 -1.84 5.17 -8.77
C VAL A 97 -0.72 5.85 -8.01
N ASP A 98 0.50 5.76 -8.51
CA ASP A 98 1.68 6.36 -7.91
C ASP A 98 1.61 7.89 -7.91
N ALA A 99 1.09 8.47 -9.00
CA ALA A 99 0.79 9.90 -9.07
C ALA A 99 -0.26 10.35 -8.03
N ALA A 100 -1.30 9.54 -7.79
CA ALA A 100 -2.31 9.80 -6.77
C ALA A 100 -1.71 9.69 -5.35
N ILE A 101 -0.86 8.68 -5.09
CA ILE A 101 -0.14 8.52 -3.82
C ILE A 101 0.75 9.74 -3.56
N ALA A 102 1.58 10.14 -4.53
CA ALA A 102 2.45 11.31 -4.40
C ALA A 102 1.65 12.60 -4.12
N SER A 103 0.53 12.79 -4.84
CA SER A 103 -0.33 13.96 -4.66
C SER A 103 -0.96 14.01 -3.26
N VAL A 104 -1.46 12.89 -2.75
CA VAL A 104 -2.02 12.82 -1.38
C VAL A 104 -0.92 12.99 -0.34
N ALA A 105 0.23 12.34 -0.51
CA ALA A 105 1.34 12.45 0.43
C ALA A 105 1.83 13.89 0.58
N GLN A 106 1.94 14.61 -0.55
CA GLN A 106 2.31 16.02 -0.57
C GLN A 106 1.23 16.91 0.07
N GLU A 107 -0.04 16.73 -0.30
CA GLU A 107 -1.15 17.56 0.19
C GLU A 107 -1.38 17.41 1.70
N TYR A 108 -1.28 16.18 2.21
CA TYR A 108 -1.55 15.86 3.62
C TYR A 108 -0.28 15.75 4.46
N GLN A 109 0.89 16.01 3.87
CA GLN A 109 2.20 15.92 4.52
C GLN A 109 2.41 14.60 5.27
N CYS A 110 2.05 13.48 4.64
CA CYS A 110 2.16 12.16 5.24
C CYS A 110 3.27 11.33 4.58
N ALA A 111 3.85 10.43 5.37
CA ALA A 111 4.88 9.53 4.89
C ALA A 111 4.29 8.39 4.03
N VAL A 112 5.03 7.96 3.01
CA VAL A 112 4.66 6.83 2.16
C VAL A 112 5.49 5.61 2.51
N LEU A 113 4.83 4.49 2.82
CA LEU A 113 5.46 3.18 2.92
C LEU A 113 5.20 2.40 1.62
N THR A 114 6.26 2.08 0.88
CA THR A 114 6.17 1.34 -0.39
C THR A 114 7.27 0.31 -0.51
N ASP A 115 7.05 -0.78 -1.24
CA ASP A 115 8.10 -1.71 -1.65
C ASP A 115 8.58 -1.47 -3.09
N ASP A 116 7.98 -0.50 -3.78
CA ASP A 116 8.37 -0.08 -5.13
C ASP A 116 9.55 0.90 -5.07
N LEU A 117 10.65 0.54 -5.74
CA LEU A 117 11.88 1.35 -5.74
C LEU A 117 11.73 2.63 -6.56
N ASP A 118 11.02 2.59 -7.68
CA ASP A 118 10.86 3.75 -8.57
C ASP A 118 9.98 4.80 -7.90
N LEU A 119 8.88 4.39 -7.26
CA LEU A 119 8.05 5.27 -6.44
C LEU A 119 8.84 5.84 -5.27
N TYR A 120 9.57 5.01 -4.50
CA TYR A 120 10.39 5.47 -3.40
C TYR A 120 11.38 6.57 -3.82
N LEU A 121 12.11 6.34 -4.92
CA LEU A 121 13.09 7.31 -5.42
C LEU A 121 12.43 8.59 -5.96
N ALA A 122 11.26 8.49 -6.61
CA ALA A 122 10.53 9.65 -7.09
C ALA A 122 10.08 10.55 -5.93
N LEU A 123 9.45 9.97 -4.91
CA LEU A 123 8.98 10.70 -3.72
C LEU A 123 10.13 11.39 -2.98
N GLN A 124 11.27 10.71 -2.82
CA GLN A 124 12.46 11.29 -2.20
C GLN A 124 12.99 12.50 -2.97
N ARG A 125 12.96 12.48 -4.32
CA ARG A 125 13.37 13.63 -5.15
C ARG A 125 12.44 14.82 -5.00
N GLU A 126 11.16 14.58 -4.70
CA GLU A 126 10.17 15.61 -4.43
C GLU A 126 10.17 16.10 -2.98
N GLY A 127 11.03 15.55 -2.11
CA GLY A 127 11.09 15.90 -0.70
C GLY A 127 9.91 15.35 0.12
N ILE A 128 9.24 14.30 -0.38
CA ILE A 128 8.19 13.58 0.35
C ILE A 128 8.85 12.49 1.19
N ASP A 129 8.50 12.43 2.47
CA ASP A 129 8.95 11.37 3.36
C ASP A 129 8.48 10.01 2.84
N ALA A 130 9.43 9.15 2.48
CA ALA A 130 9.14 7.83 1.95
C ALA A 130 10.05 6.79 2.60
N TYR A 131 9.50 5.62 2.86
CA TYR A 131 10.20 4.48 3.44
C TYR A 131 10.04 3.29 2.49
N ASN A 132 11.15 2.69 2.08
CA ASN A 132 11.11 1.46 1.31
C ASN A 132 11.00 0.26 2.26
N PHE A 133 9.94 -0.54 2.14
CA PHE A 133 9.71 -1.67 3.03
C PHE A 133 10.80 -2.74 2.93
N THR A 134 11.47 -2.88 1.78
CA THR A 134 12.63 -3.76 1.63
C THR A 134 13.79 -3.34 2.53
N HIS A 135 14.02 -2.02 2.68
CA HIS A 135 15.04 -1.51 3.60
C HIS A 135 14.64 -1.75 5.06
N VAL A 136 13.35 -1.61 5.38
CA VAL A 136 12.83 -1.90 6.72
C VAL A 136 13.03 -3.38 7.08
N GLN A 137 12.75 -4.29 6.13
CA GLN A 137 13.02 -5.72 6.29
C GLN A 137 14.52 -5.99 6.52
N ALA A 138 15.40 -5.41 5.70
CA ALA A 138 16.83 -5.59 5.84
C ALA A 138 17.34 -5.14 7.22
N GLN A 139 16.89 -3.98 7.70
CA GLN A 139 17.22 -3.48 9.02
C GLN A 139 16.70 -4.40 10.14
N ALA A 140 15.45 -4.86 10.05
CA ALA A 140 14.84 -5.73 11.05
C ALA A 140 15.53 -7.10 11.16
N TRP A 141 16.14 -7.57 10.08
CA TRP A 141 16.78 -8.89 10.00
C TRP A 141 18.31 -8.86 10.01
N GLY A 142 18.92 -7.66 10.05
CA GLY A 142 20.37 -7.50 10.09
C GLY A 142 21.08 -7.85 8.78
N LEU A 143 20.47 -7.51 7.64
CA LEU A 143 20.99 -7.72 6.28
C LEU A 143 21.63 -6.47 5.68
#